data_AF-A0A7M3YEN1-F1
#
_entry.id   AF-A0A7M3YEN1-F1
#
_cell.length_a   1.000
_cell.length_b   1.000
_cell.length_c   1.000
_cell.angle_alpha   90.00
_cell.angle_beta   90.00
_cell.angle_gamma   90.00
#
_symmetry.space_group_name_H-M   'P 1'
#
loop_
_entity.id
_entity.type
_entity.pdbx_description
1 polymer ?
#
loop_
_entity_poly.entity_id
_entity_poly.type
_entity_poly.pdbx_seq_one_letter_code
_entity_poly.pdbx_strand_id
1 'polypeptide(L)'
;GMMAIPGARAVEFSRGVQASKMRGSDHNDAWYFDGDKPELEGSESAQADGALGGRSTGAPIRVVVHFKPPSSISREQSTLHLPSGEKRPLQVGGRHDPVLGPRAVPVVGAIARLVVADLGMIGGFLNPE
;
A
#
# COMPACT_ATOMS: atom_id res chain seq x y z
N GLY A 1 -5.67 6.44 -4.60
CA GLY A 1 -4.90 5.19 -4.48
C GLY A 1 -3.81 5.31 -3.42
N MET A 2 -3.24 4.18 -2.96
CA MET A 2 -2.34 4.12 -1.79
C MET A 2 -1.14 5.08 -1.84
N MET A 3 -0.53 5.27 -3.02
CA MET A 3 0.65 6.14 -3.19
C MET A 3 0.35 7.63 -2.93
N ALA A 4 -0.91 8.03 -2.97
CA ALA A 4 -1.31 9.41 -2.72
C ALA A 4 -1.32 9.76 -1.22
N ILE A 5 -1.18 8.77 -0.32
CA ILE A 5 -1.12 9.03 1.12
C ILE A 5 0.18 9.80 1.43
N PRO A 6 0.12 10.95 2.13
CA PRO A 6 1.31 11.73 2.45
C PRO A 6 2.40 10.89 3.12
N GLY A 7 3.61 10.95 2.57
CA GLY A 7 4.75 10.19 3.05
C GLY A 7 4.89 8.80 2.44
N ALA A 8 3.91 8.27 1.71
CA ALA A 8 4.07 7.03 0.96
C ALA A 8 5.16 7.17 -0.12
N ARG A 9 5.94 6.11 -0.32
CA ARG A 9 7.06 6.06 -1.28
C ARG A 9 7.14 4.77 -2.10
N ALA A 10 6.54 3.68 -1.62
CA ALA A 10 6.39 2.45 -2.38
C ALA A 10 5.07 1.77 -2.00
N VAL A 11 4.49 1.04 -2.96
CA VAL A 11 3.34 0.17 -2.76
C VAL A 11 3.68 -1.16 -3.39
N GLU A 12 3.55 -2.23 -2.62
CA GLU A 12 3.82 -3.60 -3.03
C GLU A 12 2.55 -4.43 -2.90
N PHE A 13 2.29 -5.29 -3.90
CA PHE A 13 1.18 -6.24 -3.88
C PHE A 13 1.71 -7.65 -3.65
N SER A 14 1.08 -8.41 -2.76
CA SER A 14 1.45 -9.79 -2.38
C SER A 14 2.97 -9.99 -2.18
N ARG A 15 3.62 -10.71 -3.10
CA ARG A 15 5.07 -11.02 -3.11
C ARG A 15 5.94 -9.79 -3.36
N GLY A 16 5.35 -8.70 -3.84
CA GLY A 16 5.96 -7.39 -3.92
C GLY A 16 7.22 -7.37 -4.77
N VAL A 17 8.26 -6.68 -4.28
CA VAL A 17 9.56 -6.61 -4.95
C VAL A 17 10.29 -7.95 -5.05
N GLN A 18 9.89 -8.98 -4.29
CA GLN A 18 10.50 -10.31 -4.43
C GLN A 18 10.05 -11.01 -5.71
N ALA A 19 8.86 -10.69 -6.24
CA ALA A 19 8.34 -11.27 -7.47
C ALA A 19 9.32 -11.10 -8.66
N SER A 20 10.03 -9.97 -8.73
CA SER A 20 10.98 -9.71 -9.81
C SER A 20 12.24 -10.60 -9.79
N LYS A 21 12.44 -11.35 -8.69
CA LYS A 21 13.59 -12.26 -8.51
C LYS A 21 13.17 -13.73 -8.62
N MET A 22 11.89 -14.00 -8.82
CA MET A 22 11.34 -15.35 -8.87
C MET A 22 11.35 -15.89 -10.30
N ARG A 23 11.41 -17.22 -10.43
CA ARG A 23 11.04 -17.87 -11.69
C ARG A 23 9.52 -17.83 -11.81
N GLY A 24 9.01 -17.81 -13.05
CA GLY A 24 7.57 -17.88 -13.28
C GLY A 24 6.92 -19.12 -12.65
N SER A 25 7.63 -20.26 -12.64
CA SER A 25 7.18 -21.50 -11.99
C SER A 25 6.95 -21.35 -10.49
N ASP A 26 7.72 -20.47 -9.84
CA ASP A 26 7.68 -20.29 -8.39
C ASP A 26 6.70 -19.17 -8.00
N HIS A 27 6.42 -18.26 -8.94
CA HIS A 27 5.51 -17.13 -8.74
C HIS A 27 4.05 -17.50 -8.98
N ASN A 28 3.79 -18.41 -9.92
CA ASN A 28 2.43 -18.80 -10.30
C ASN A 28 1.74 -19.54 -9.15
N ASP A 29 0.58 -19.04 -8.73
CA ASP A 29 -0.31 -19.77 -7.83
C ASP A 29 -1.13 -20.79 -8.64
N ALA A 30 -1.08 -22.06 -8.23
CA ALA A 30 -1.83 -23.12 -8.89
C ALA A 30 -3.32 -23.03 -8.53
N TRP A 31 -4.19 -23.37 -9.50
CA TRP A 31 -5.63 -23.48 -9.26
C TRP A 31 -5.98 -24.91 -8.86
N TYR A 32 -6.85 -25.05 -7.88
CA TYR A 32 -7.48 -26.30 -7.48
C TYR A 32 -8.97 -26.08 -7.26
N PHE A 33 -9.72 -27.16 -7.03
CA PHE A 33 -11.14 -27.07 -6.67
C PHE A 33 -11.30 -27.34 -5.17
N ASP A 34 -11.89 -26.39 -4.45
CA ASP A 34 -12.47 -26.62 -3.12
C ASP A 34 -13.98 -26.84 -3.29
N GLY A 35 -14.40 -28.11 -3.23
CA GLY A 35 -15.73 -28.53 -3.68
C GLY A 35 -15.95 -28.18 -5.17
N ASP A 36 -16.96 -27.35 -5.44
CA ASP A 36 -17.32 -26.91 -6.80
C ASP A 36 -16.73 -25.52 -7.16
N LYS A 37 -15.91 -24.93 -6.30
CA LYS A 37 -15.36 -23.57 -6.50
C LYS A 37 -13.87 -23.62 -6.85
N PRO A 38 -13.43 -22.93 -7.92
CA PRO A 38 -12.01 -22.80 -8.20
C PRO A 38 -11.36 -21.89 -7.16
N GLU A 39 -10.24 -22.32 -6.60
CA GLU A 39 -9.46 -21.59 -5.61
C GLU A 39 -7.96 -21.63 -5.95
N LEU A 40 -7.23 -20.58 -5.56
CA LEU A 40 -5.78 -20.52 -5.67
C LEU A 40 -5.11 -21.15 -4.45
N GLU A 41 -4.10 -21.97 -4.68
CA GLU A 41 -3.24 -22.50 -3.62
C GLU A 41 -2.69 -21.36 -2.75
N GLY A 42 -2.76 -21.53 -1.43
CA GLY A 42 -2.28 -20.52 -0.48
C GLY A 42 -3.29 -19.42 -0.13
N SER A 43 -4.52 -19.44 -0.66
CA SER A 43 -5.58 -18.46 -0.34
C SER A 43 -5.93 -18.41 1.15
N GLU A 44 -6.10 -19.57 1.81
CA GLU A 44 -6.39 -19.66 3.26
C GLU A 44 -5.30 -19.02 4.14
N SER A 45 -4.05 -19.08 3.66
CA SER A 45 -2.88 -18.51 4.35
C SER A 45 -2.54 -17.09 3.88
N ALA A 46 -3.36 -16.50 3.01
CA ALA A 46 -3.13 -15.20 2.35
C ALA A 46 -1.77 -15.10 1.63
N GLN A 47 -1.29 -16.21 1.06
CA GLN A 47 -0.05 -16.28 0.28
C GLN A 47 -0.29 -16.16 -1.23
N ALA A 48 -1.47 -16.54 -1.70
CA ALA A 48 -1.87 -16.32 -3.09
C ALA A 48 -1.82 -14.81 -3.44
N ASP A 49 -1.60 -14.48 -4.72
CA ASP A 49 -1.39 -13.09 -5.14
C ASP A 49 -2.61 -12.18 -4.89
N GLY A 50 -3.81 -12.76 -4.96
CA GLY A 50 -5.08 -12.05 -4.77
C GLY A 50 -5.56 -11.27 -6.00
N ALA A 51 -4.67 -11.01 -6.96
CA ALA A 51 -5.01 -10.40 -8.24
C ALA A 51 -4.27 -11.05 -9.42
N LEU A 52 -4.97 -11.22 -10.54
CA LEU A 52 -4.40 -11.73 -11.78
C LEU A 52 -4.95 -10.91 -12.96
N GLY A 53 -4.06 -10.43 -13.83
CA GLY A 53 -4.46 -9.59 -14.96
C GLY A 53 -5.19 -8.29 -14.57
N GLY A 54 -4.94 -7.78 -13.36
CA GLY A 54 -5.61 -6.59 -12.82
C GLY A 54 -7.03 -6.85 -12.27
N ARG A 55 -7.44 -8.11 -12.10
CA ARG A 55 -8.72 -8.49 -11.51
C ARG A 55 -8.52 -9.31 -10.24
N SER A 56 -9.43 -9.16 -9.29
CA SER A 56 -9.44 -9.99 -8.07
C SER A 56 -9.62 -11.46 -8.42
N THR A 57 -8.87 -12.34 -7.76
CA THR A 57 -8.98 -13.80 -7.95
C THR A 57 -9.90 -14.47 -6.90
N GLY A 58 -10.41 -13.71 -5.94
CA GLY A 58 -11.15 -14.21 -4.78
C GLY A 58 -10.25 -14.51 -3.57
N ALA A 59 -8.96 -14.71 -3.80
CA ALA A 59 -7.97 -14.82 -2.72
C ALA A 59 -7.72 -13.46 -2.03
N PRO A 60 -7.23 -13.44 -0.78
CA PRO A 60 -6.93 -12.20 -0.06
C PRO A 60 -5.95 -11.30 -0.82
N ILE A 61 -6.33 -10.03 -1.04
CA ILE A 61 -5.42 -9.04 -1.63
C ILE A 61 -4.53 -8.45 -0.53
N ARG A 62 -3.24 -8.75 -0.59
CA ARG A 62 -2.24 -8.21 0.33
C ARG A 62 -1.54 -7.00 -0.27
N VAL A 63 -1.51 -5.90 0.48
CA VAL A 63 -0.83 -4.65 0.08
C VAL A 63 0.09 -4.20 1.19
N VAL A 64 1.33 -3.87 0.85
CA VAL A 64 2.30 -3.21 1.74
C VAL A 64 2.54 -1.80 1.24
N VAL A 65 2.44 -0.82 2.14
CA VAL A 65 2.70 0.60 1.83
C VAL A 65 3.89 1.08 2.65
N HIS A 66 4.90 1.60 1.98
CA HIS A 66 6.14 2.05 2.61
C HIS A 66 6.11 3.56 2.78
N PHE A 67 6.34 4.01 4.01
CA PHE A 67 6.36 5.43 4.35
C PHE A 67 7.79 5.90 4.60
N LYS A 68 8.14 7.07 4.07
CA LYS A 68 9.37 7.75 4.47
C LYS A 68 9.29 8.22 5.93
N PRO A 69 10.42 8.52 6.58
CA PRO A 69 10.42 9.22 7.85
C PRO A 69 9.71 10.58 7.79
N PRO A 70 9.17 11.08 8.92
CA PRO A 70 8.63 12.43 9.04
C PRO A 70 9.64 13.48 8.56
N SER A 71 9.18 14.52 7.85
CA SER A 71 10.06 15.62 7.43
C SER A 71 10.44 16.56 8.58
N SER A 72 9.52 16.74 9.53
CA SER A 72 9.69 17.63 10.67
C SER A 72 10.26 16.86 11.85
N ILE A 73 11.49 17.17 12.21
CA ILE A 73 12.19 16.59 13.35
C ILE A 73 12.85 17.70 14.17
N SER A 74 13.16 17.42 15.44
CA SER A 74 13.75 18.40 16.37
C SER A 74 15.20 18.78 16.05
N ARG A 75 15.88 17.98 15.21
CA ARG A 75 17.23 18.25 14.76
C ARG A 75 17.23 19.40 13.74
N GLU A 76 18.13 20.36 13.93
CA GLU A 76 18.34 21.45 12.97
C GLU A 76 18.67 20.90 11.57
N GLN A 77 18.06 21.49 10.55
CA GLN A 77 18.28 21.16 9.14
C GLN A 77 18.55 22.43 8.33
N SER A 78 19.34 22.32 7.27
CA SER A 78 19.53 23.42 6.31
C SER A 78 18.36 23.46 5.33
N THR A 79 17.78 24.64 5.13
CA THR A 79 16.74 24.88 4.11
C THR A 79 16.95 26.20 3.38
N LEU A 80 16.18 26.47 2.33
CA LEU A 80 16.17 27.74 1.60
C LEU A 80 15.13 28.70 2.21
N HIS A 81 15.57 29.89 2.63
CA HIS A 81 14.67 30.96 3.02
C HIS A 81 14.25 31.75 1.77
N LEU A 82 13.06 31.46 1.25
CA LEU A 82 12.58 32.02 -0.02
C LEU A 82 12.65 33.56 -0.10
N PRO A 83 12.26 34.34 0.92
CA PRO A 83 12.29 35.80 0.83
C PRO A 83 13.69 36.41 0.68
N SER A 84 14.73 35.78 1.26
CA SER A 84 16.11 36.27 1.13
C SER A 84 16.93 35.54 0.08
N GLY A 85 16.46 34.39 -0.42
CA GLY A 85 17.20 33.55 -1.37
C GLY A 85 18.39 32.79 -0.74
N GLU A 86 18.55 32.83 0.57
CA GLU A 86 19.72 32.27 1.27
C GLU A 86 19.41 30.93 1.93
N LYS A 87 20.42 30.05 2.00
CA LYS A 87 20.35 28.87 2.85
C LYS A 87 20.45 29.28 4.31
N ARG A 88 19.53 28.81 5.15
CA ARG A 88 19.48 29.10 6.59
C ARG A 88 19.18 27.83 7.40
N PRO A 89 19.68 27.73 8.64
CA PRO A 89 19.28 26.68 9.54
C PRO A 89 17.79 26.83 9.91
N LEU A 90 17.09 25.71 9.99
CA LEU A 90 15.72 25.59 10.45
C LEU A 90 15.67 24.52 11.53
N GLN A 91 15.22 24.91 12.72
CA GLN A 91 14.86 23.99 13.78
C GLN A 91 13.36 24.05 14.01
N VAL A 92 12.68 22.92 13.79
CA VAL A 92 11.22 22.85 13.99
C VAL A 92 10.94 22.53 15.46
N GLY A 93 10.38 23.51 16.20
CA GLY A 93 9.95 23.32 17.59
C GLY A 93 8.67 22.50 17.72
N GLY A 94 8.29 22.14 18.94
CA GLY A 94 7.05 21.41 19.24
C GLY A 94 7.17 19.89 19.24
N ARG A 95 6.04 19.19 19.46
CA ARG A 95 5.96 17.72 19.41
C ARG A 95 5.70 17.27 17.98
N HIS A 96 6.52 16.34 17.50
CA HIS A 96 6.39 15.72 16.19
C HIS A 96 6.29 14.21 16.36
N ASP A 97 5.58 13.56 15.44
CA ASP A 97 5.60 12.11 15.39
C ASP A 97 7.01 11.63 15.02
N PRO A 98 7.63 10.71 15.80
CA PRO A 98 8.93 10.14 15.43
C PRO A 98 8.81 9.12 14.29
N VAL A 99 7.61 8.59 14.06
CA VAL A 99 7.30 7.60 13.02
C VAL A 99 5.87 7.78 12.52
N LEU A 100 5.66 7.69 11.19
CA LEU A 100 4.33 7.87 10.57
C LEU A 100 3.45 6.62 10.63
N GLY A 101 4.07 5.43 10.70
CA GLY A 101 3.42 4.13 10.54
C GLY A 101 2.12 3.95 11.34
N PRO A 102 2.12 4.11 12.68
CA PRO A 102 0.91 3.89 13.49
C PRO A 102 -0.29 4.73 13.07
N ARG A 103 -0.06 5.98 12.64
CA ARG A 103 -1.12 6.88 12.14
C ARG A 103 -1.50 6.58 10.69
N ALA A 104 -0.58 6.02 9.91
CA ALA A 104 -0.84 5.65 8.52
C ALA A 104 -1.75 4.42 8.40
N VAL A 105 -1.69 3.48 9.34
CA VAL A 105 -2.50 2.23 9.32
C VAL A 105 -4.00 2.48 9.08
N PRO A 106 -4.71 3.31 9.87
CA PRO A 106 -6.13 3.57 9.63
C PRO A 106 -6.39 4.27 8.30
N VAL A 107 -5.49 5.15 7.84
CA VAL A 107 -5.62 5.85 6.56
C VAL A 107 -5.48 4.88 5.38
N VAL A 108 -4.47 4.00 5.40
CA VAL A 108 -4.29 2.94 4.40
C VAL A 108 -5.53 2.04 4.37
N GLY A 109 -6.05 1.66 5.53
CA GLY A 109 -7.27 0.86 5.63
C GLY A 109 -8.50 1.56 5.03
N ALA A 110 -8.66 2.86 5.22
CA ALA A 110 -9.76 3.63 4.63
C ALA A 110 -9.62 3.70 3.10
N ILE A 111 -8.43 4.01 2.59
CA ILE A 111 -8.16 4.07 1.15
C ILE A 111 -8.37 2.70 0.47
N ALA A 112 -7.97 1.58 1.11
CA ALA A 112 -8.25 0.24 0.60
C ALA A 112 -9.75 0.02 0.40
N ARG A 113 -10.55 0.33 1.42
CA ARG A 113 -12.00 0.15 1.39
C ARG A 113 -12.66 1.02 0.33
N LEU A 114 -12.23 2.27 0.20
CA LEU A 114 -12.74 3.16 -0.85
C LEU A 114 -12.44 2.62 -2.25
N VAL A 115 -11.22 2.12 -2.49
CA VAL A 115 -10.84 1.54 -3.79
C VAL A 115 -11.64 0.27 -4.08
N VAL A 116 -11.78 -0.64 -3.10
CA VAL A 116 -12.56 -1.88 -3.29
C VAL A 116 -14.04 -1.57 -3.51
N ALA A 117 -14.60 -0.60 -2.78
CA ALA A 117 -15.99 -0.18 -2.98
C ALA A 117 -16.21 0.41 -4.37
N ASP A 118 -15.31 1.29 -4.83
CA ASP A 118 -15.37 1.89 -6.17
C ASP A 118 -15.29 0.82 -7.26
N LEU A 119 -14.33 -0.11 -7.17
CA LEU A 119 -14.22 -1.24 -8.11
C LEU A 119 -15.45 -2.16 -8.05
N GLY A 120 -16.01 -2.39 -6.87
CA GLY A 120 -17.23 -3.18 -6.69
C GLY A 120 -18.45 -2.53 -7.34
N MET A 121 -18.58 -1.19 -7.25
CA MET A 121 -19.63 -0.44 -7.94
C MET A 121 -19.45 -0.48 -9.46
N ILE A 122 -18.23 -0.19 -9.96
CA ILE A 122 -17.91 -0.24 -11.40
C ILE A 122 -18.16 -1.64 -11.97
N GLY A 123 -17.86 -2.69 -11.20
CA GLY A 123 -18.09 -4.08 -11.58
C GLY A 123 -19.54 -4.56 -11.45
N GLY A 124 -20.44 -3.74 -10.90
CA GLY A 124 -21.84 -4.12 -10.66
C GLY A 124 -22.03 -5.12 -9.50
N PHE A 125 -21.03 -5.28 -8.63
CA PHE A 125 -21.08 -6.17 -7.46
C PHE A 125 -21.59 -5.46 -6.19
N LEU A 126 -21.54 -4.13 -6.16
CA LEU A 126 -22.06 -3.31 -5.08
C LEU A 126 -23.06 -2.31 -5.66
N ASN A 127 -24.27 -2.28 -5.11
CA ASN A 127 -25.25 -1.26 -5.43
C ASN A 127 -25.21 -0.17 -4.34
N PRO A 128 -25.02 1.11 -4.70
CA PRO A 128 -25.10 2.21 -3.73
C PRO A 128 -26.54 2.53 -3.28
N GLU A 129 -27.55 1.99 -3.96
CA GLU A 129 -28.97 2.05 -3.58
C GLU A 129 -29.38 0.88 -2.66
#